data_AF-A0A835ZHH1-F1
#
_entry.id   AF-A0A835ZHH1-F1
#
_cell.length_a   1.000
_cell.length_b   1.000
_cell.length_c   1.000
_cell.angle_alpha   90.00
_cell.angle_beta   90.00
_cell.angle_gamma   90.00
#
_symmetry.space_group_name_H-M   'P 1'
#
loop_
_entity.id
_entity.type
_entity.pdbx_description
1 polymer ?
#
loop_
_entity_poly.entity_id
_entity_poly.type
_entity_poly.pdbx_seq_one_letter_code
_entity_poly.pdbx_strand_id
1 'polypeptide(L)'
;MIPGWLQIIAASGGRVDILQCLHDSGIAIHATTFRCAAEKGKVAVLAWAHRFCGHSVSEAVEHGAKAGSFATLKWAEAAGVPFTERVLRGAILSEKLNIIKWLHARKCPGWDGDLPAMACKHARKAVTDWLVRNNSSIERSGGAGQS
;
A
#
# COMPACT_ATOMS: atom_id res chain seq x y z
N MET A 1 7.69 -24.95 -18.60
CA MET A 1 7.02 -23.69 -18.24
C MET A 1 6.63 -23.76 -16.78
N ILE A 2 7.25 -22.98 -15.88
CA ILE A 2 6.80 -22.93 -14.48
C ILE A 2 5.50 -22.12 -14.45
N PRO A 3 4.40 -22.69 -13.95
CA PRO A 3 3.11 -22.04 -14.09
C PRO A 3 2.97 -20.92 -13.05
N GLY A 4 2.43 -19.77 -13.47
CA GLY A 4 2.45 -18.52 -12.68
C GLY A 4 1.80 -18.60 -11.29
N TRP A 5 0.83 -19.50 -11.10
CA TRP A 5 0.23 -19.80 -9.79
C TRP A 5 1.24 -20.27 -8.74
N LEU A 6 2.35 -20.93 -9.12
CA LEU A 6 3.39 -21.34 -8.16
C LEU A 6 4.05 -20.11 -7.50
N GLN A 7 4.36 -19.08 -8.28
CA GLN A 7 4.93 -17.83 -7.75
C GLN A 7 3.96 -17.18 -6.76
N ILE A 8 2.67 -17.13 -7.11
CA ILE A 8 1.60 -16.56 -6.27
C ILE A 8 1.46 -17.34 -4.95
N ILE A 9 1.49 -18.67 -4.99
CA ILE A 9 1.41 -19.53 -3.79
C ILE A 9 2.64 -19.29 -2.91
N ALA A 10 3.85 -19.27 -3.48
CA ALA A 10 5.08 -19.01 -2.75
C ALA A 10 5.05 -17.64 -2.05
N ALA A 11 4.69 -16.58 -2.79
CA ALA A 11 4.57 -15.24 -2.20
C ALA A 11 3.47 -15.14 -1.15
N SER A 12 2.32 -15.76 -1.40
CA SER A 12 1.21 -15.81 -0.44
C SER A 12 1.56 -16.56 0.83
N GLY A 13 2.43 -17.57 0.73
CA GLY A 13 2.97 -18.34 1.85
C GLY A 13 4.16 -17.67 2.55
N GLY A 14 4.77 -16.65 1.95
CA GLY A 14 6.00 -16.04 2.46
C GLY A 14 7.27 -16.83 2.18
N ARG A 15 7.24 -17.71 1.17
CA ARG A 15 8.33 -18.64 0.79
C ARG A 15 9.36 -17.95 -0.10
N VAL A 16 10.25 -17.18 0.53
CA VAL A 16 11.35 -16.47 -0.16
C VAL A 16 12.33 -17.46 -0.79
N ASP A 17 12.53 -18.62 -0.16
CA ASP A 17 13.35 -19.73 -0.67
C ASP A 17 12.96 -20.16 -2.09
N ILE A 18 11.66 -20.36 -2.32
CA ILE A 18 11.14 -20.75 -3.63
C ILE A 18 11.30 -19.61 -4.64
N LEU A 19 11.00 -18.37 -4.24
CA LEU A 19 11.11 -17.20 -5.13
C LEU A 19 12.57 -16.90 -5.52
N GLN A 20 13.51 -17.07 -4.59
CA GLN A 20 14.94 -16.93 -4.84
C GLN A 20 15.42 -17.99 -5.83
N CYS A 21 15.05 -19.26 -5.63
CA CYS A 21 15.41 -20.34 -6.55
C CYS A 21 14.90 -20.07 -7.98
N LEU A 22 13.68 -19.56 -8.11
CA LEU A 22 13.12 -19.15 -9.40
C LEU A 22 13.92 -18.00 -10.03
N HIS A 23 14.23 -16.97 -9.24
CA HIS A 23 15.02 -15.83 -9.69
C HIS A 23 16.43 -16.23 -10.15
N ASP A 24 17.13 -17.05 -9.36
CA ASP A 24 18.48 -17.55 -9.67
C ASP A 24 18.49 -18.44 -10.92
N SER A 25 17.39 -19.12 -11.20
CA SER A 25 17.19 -19.91 -12.42
C SER A 25 16.87 -19.04 -13.66
N GLY A 26 16.91 -17.70 -13.53
CA GLY A 26 16.60 -16.75 -14.60
C GLY A 26 15.10 -16.65 -14.91
N ILE A 27 14.21 -17.15 -14.04
CA ILE A 27 12.77 -17.09 -14.23
C ILE A 27 12.25 -15.75 -13.70
N ALA A 28 11.63 -14.97 -14.59
CA ALA A 28 11.02 -13.70 -14.22
C ALA A 28 9.90 -13.88 -13.19
N ILE A 29 9.95 -13.10 -12.12
CA ILE A 29 8.90 -13.03 -11.09
C ILE A 29 7.89 -11.97 -11.51
N HIS A 30 6.62 -12.35 -11.66
CA HIS A 30 5.58 -11.43 -12.07
C HIS A 30 5.24 -10.42 -10.96
N ALA A 31 4.91 -9.18 -11.33
CA ALA A 31 4.49 -8.13 -10.38
C ALA A 31 3.28 -8.55 -9.52
N THR A 32 2.36 -9.35 -10.06
CA THR A 32 1.21 -9.92 -9.35
C THR A 32 1.60 -10.77 -8.14
N THR A 33 2.80 -11.36 -8.15
CA THR A 33 3.37 -12.12 -7.03
C THR A 33 3.58 -11.23 -5.81
N PHE A 34 4.19 -10.04 -6.01
CA PHE A 34 4.45 -9.08 -4.94
C PHE A 34 3.18 -8.42 -4.43
N ARG A 35 2.19 -8.19 -5.31
CA ARG A 35 0.85 -7.77 -4.91
C ARG A 35 0.24 -8.74 -3.88
N CYS A 36 0.22 -10.03 -4.18
CA CYS A 36 -0.36 -11.03 -3.26
C CYS A 36 0.41 -11.11 -1.93
N ALA A 37 1.74 -10.98 -1.97
CA ALA A 37 2.56 -10.88 -0.75
C ALA A 37 2.18 -9.65 0.08
N ALA A 38 2.02 -8.48 -0.56
CA ALA A 38 1.65 -7.24 0.12
C ALA A 38 0.25 -7.24 0.71
N GLU A 39 -0.74 -7.80 -0.01
CA GLU A 39 -2.09 -7.95 0.50
C GLU A 39 -2.12 -8.83 1.77
N LYS A 40 -1.26 -9.86 1.81
CA LYS A 40 -1.15 -10.80 2.94
C LYS A 40 -0.12 -10.39 4.00
N GLY A 41 0.56 -9.24 3.84
CA GLY A 41 1.55 -8.76 4.81
C GLY A 41 2.82 -9.61 4.89
N LYS A 42 3.22 -10.27 3.79
CA LYS A 42 4.41 -11.13 3.72
C LYS A 42 5.67 -10.29 3.54
N VAL A 43 6.07 -9.60 4.61
CA VAL A 43 7.19 -8.66 4.66
C VAL A 43 8.51 -9.25 4.15
N ALA A 44 8.82 -10.52 4.48
CA ALA A 44 10.05 -11.17 4.02
C ALA A 44 10.15 -11.22 2.49
N VAL A 45 9.03 -11.47 1.80
CA VAL A 45 8.96 -11.49 0.33
C VAL A 45 9.12 -10.09 -0.24
N LEU A 46 8.51 -9.08 0.39
CA LEU A 46 8.63 -7.69 -0.05
C LEU A 46 10.04 -7.13 0.16
N ALA A 47 10.68 -7.44 1.30
CA ALA A 47 12.06 -7.07 1.59
C ALA A 47 13.03 -7.68 0.59
N TRP A 48 12.83 -8.96 0.27
CA TRP A 48 13.59 -9.64 -0.77
C TRP A 48 13.40 -8.99 -2.15
N ALA A 49 12.15 -8.74 -2.55
CA ALA A 49 11.82 -8.12 -3.83
C ALA A 49 12.44 -6.72 -3.98
N HIS A 50 12.38 -5.92 -2.91
CA HIS A 50 12.95 -4.57 -2.87
C HIS A 50 14.47 -4.56 -3.07
N ARG A 51 15.16 -5.56 -2.51
CA ARG A 51 16.62 -5.64 -2.57
C ARG A 51 17.15 -6.23 -3.88
N PHE A 52 16.48 -7.25 -4.42
CA PHE A 52 17.06 -8.07 -5.49
C PHE A 52 16.37 -7.94 -6.84
N CYS A 53 15.07 -7.58 -6.87
CA CYS A 53 14.33 -7.62 -8.12
C CYS A 53 14.25 -6.26 -8.83
N GLY A 54 14.76 -5.17 -8.24
CA GLY A 54 14.74 -3.82 -8.83
C GLY A 54 13.33 -3.27 -9.14
N HIS A 55 12.28 -4.02 -8.80
CA HIS A 55 10.90 -3.63 -9.02
C HIS A 55 10.47 -2.60 -7.99
N SER A 56 9.72 -1.61 -8.46
CA SER A 56 9.05 -0.65 -7.61
C SER A 56 7.98 -1.36 -6.76
N VAL A 57 8.35 -1.70 -5.53
CA VAL A 57 7.44 -2.25 -4.50
C VAL A 57 6.30 -1.28 -4.17
N SER A 58 6.34 -0.04 -4.65
CA SER A 58 5.30 0.97 -4.48
C SER A 58 3.90 0.49 -4.91
N GLU A 59 3.79 -0.25 -6.01
CA GLU A 59 2.49 -0.80 -6.43
C GLU A 59 2.00 -1.88 -5.46
N ALA A 60 2.91 -2.71 -4.94
CA ALA A 60 2.58 -3.71 -3.93
C ALA A 60 2.12 -3.03 -2.64
N VAL A 61 2.76 -1.93 -2.21
CA VAL A 61 2.36 -1.15 -1.03
C VAL A 61 0.95 -0.57 -1.16
N GLU A 62 0.57 -0.07 -2.34
CA GLU A 62 -0.81 0.35 -2.63
C GLU A 62 -1.81 -0.78 -2.36
N HIS A 63 -1.49 -2.00 -2.82
CA HIS A 63 -2.35 -3.17 -2.61
C HIS A 63 -2.35 -3.63 -1.15
N GLY A 64 -1.24 -3.48 -0.43
CA GLY A 64 -1.20 -3.62 1.02
C GLY A 64 -2.17 -2.67 1.72
N ALA A 65 -2.22 -1.40 1.29
CA ALA A 65 -3.18 -0.42 1.81
C ALA A 65 -4.63 -0.79 1.49
N LYS A 66 -4.91 -1.22 0.25
CA LYS A 66 -6.23 -1.72 -0.17
C LYS A 66 -6.68 -2.93 0.66
N ALA A 67 -5.76 -3.85 0.96
CA ALA A 67 -6.06 -5.03 1.78
C ALA A 67 -6.21 -4.71 3.28
N GLY A 68 -5.65 -3.61 3.75
CA GLY A 68 -5.60 -3.25 5.18
C GLY A 68 -4.39 -3.81 5.92
N SER A 69 -3.33 -4.17 5.20
CA SER A 69 -2.13 -4.79 5.75
C SER A 69 -1.19 -3.75 6.38
N PHE A 70 -1.33 -3.54 7.68
CA PHE A 70 -0.37 -2.72 8.45
C PHE A 70 1.05 -3.27 8.38
N ALA A 71 1.23 -4.59 8.29
CA ALA A 71 2.55 -5.20 8.19
C ALA A 71 3.31 -4.68 6.95
N THR A 72 2.62 -4.63 5.80
CA THR A 72 3.17 -4.08 4.56
C THR A 72 3.50 -2.61 4.69
N LEU A 73 2.60 -1.80 5.25
CA LEU A 73 2.82 -0.36 5.36
C LEU A 73 3.94 0.00 6.35
N LYS A 74 4.00 -0.67 7.50
CA LYS A 74 5.08 -0.48 8.48
C LYS A 74 6.44 -0.89 7.91
N TRP A 75 6.48 -1.99 7.15
CA TRP A 75 7.70 -2.38 6.45
C TRP A 75 8.12 -1.34 5.42
N ALA A 76 7.18 -0.86 4.59
CA ALA A 76 7.46 0.14 3.57
C ALA A 76 8.01 1.45 4.18
N GLU A 77 7.42 1.90 5.29
CA GLU A 77 7.94 3.03 6.08
C GLU A 77 9.39 2.77 6.56
N ALA A 78 9.66 1.59 7.15
CA ALA A 78 10.99 1.23 7.64
C ALA A 78 12.04 1.04 6.52
N ALA A 79 11.60 0.60 5.34
CA ALA A 79 12.45 0.40 4.16
C ALA A 79 12.67 1.70 3.35
N GLY A 80 12.10 2.82 3.76
CA GLY A 80 12.20 4.10 3.02
C GLY A 80 11.44 4.10 1.70
N VAL A 81 10.46 3.22 1.53
CA VAL A 81 9.59 3.20 0.34
C VAL A 81 8.59 4.36 0.46
N PRO A 82 8.59 5.32 -0.48
CA PRO A 82 7.73 6.49 -0.37
C PRO A 82 6.26 6.12 -0.53
N PHE A 83 5.42 6.67 0.34
CA PHE A 83 3.98 6.61 0.15
C PHE A 83 3.55 7.65 -0.87
N THR A 84 2.85 7.21 -1.90
CA THR A 84 2.23 8.07 -2.91
C THR A 84 0.75 8.28 -2.59
N GLU A 85 0.11 9.27 -3.21
CA GLU A 85 -1.34 9.48 -3.08
C GLU A 85 -2.17 8.23 -3.41
N ARG A 86 -1.62 7.32 -4.23
CA ARG A 86 -2.26 6.05 -4.60
C ARG A 86 -2.47 5.15 -3.38
N VAL A 87 -1.55 5.17 -2.42
CA VAL A 87 -1.67 4.40 -1.17
C VAL A 87 -2.88 4.86 -0.36
N LEU A 88 -3.07 6.17 -0.23
CA LEU A 88 -4.23 6.77 0.44
C LEU A 88 -5.53 6.48 -0.32
N ARG A 89 -5.56 6.73 -1.64
CA ARG A 89 -6.72 6.42 -2.49
C ARG A 89 -7.11 4.94 -2.40
N GLY A 90 -6.12 4.04 -2.42
CA GLY A 90 -6.33 2.61 -2.23
C GLY A 90 -7.01 2.28 -0.90
N ALA A 91 -6.53 2.87 0.20
CA ALA A 91 -7.15 2.70 1.52
C ALA A 91 -8.58 3.26 1.58
N ILE A 92 -8.86 4.41 0.93
CA ILE A 92 -10.18 5.03 0.89
C ILE A 92 -11.17 4.17 0.08
N LEU A 93 -10.79 3.77 -1.13
CA LEU A 93 -11.63 2.94 -2.01
C LEU A 93 -11.94 1.57 -1.39
N SER A 94 -11.02 1.04 -0.57
CA SER A 94 -11.18 -0.23 0.15
C SER A 94 -11.61 -0.09 1.62
N GLU A 95 -12.01 1.12 2.05
CA GLU A 95 -12.59 1.42 3.36
C GLU A 95 -11.72 1.09 4.57
N LYS A 96 -10.40 1.13 4.42
CA LYS A 96 -9.49 0.78 5.50
C LYS A 96 -9.35 1.96 6.45
N LEU A 97 -10.41 2.30 7.20
CA LEU A 97 -10.47 3.46 8.11
C LEU A 97 -9.27 3.52 9.06
N ASN A 98 -8.84 2.37 9.59
CA ASN A 98 -7.66 2.29 10.47
C ASN A 98 -6.37 2.66 9.73
N ILE A 99 -6.23 2.24 8.47
CA ILE A 99 -5.09 2.63 7.61
C ILE A 99 -5.18 4.11 7.25
N ILE A 100 -6.37 4.63 6.92
CA ILE A 100 -6.58 6.06 6.59
C ILE A 100 -6.15 6.93 7.78
N LYS A 101 -6.61 6.62 8.99
CA LYS A 101 -6.19 7.30 10.23
C LYS A 101 -4.68 7.24 10.44
N TRP A 102 -4.08 6.07 10.16
CA TRP A 102 -2.64 5.86 10.30
C TRP A 102 -1.81 6.64 9.28
N LEU A 103 -2.28 6.74 8.03
CA LEU A 103 -1.68 7.55 6.96
C LEU A 103 -1.82 9.05 7.25
N HIS A 104 -2.95 9.47 7.84
CA HIS A 104 -3.19 10.86 8.23
C HIS A 104 -2.20 11.32 9.31
N ALA A 105 -1.97 10.48 10.32
CA ALA A 105 -0.99 10.75 11.37
C ALA A 105 0.46 10.90 10.84
N ARG A 106 0.73 10.36 9.65
CA ARG A 106 2.04 10.41 8.96
C ARG A 106 2.15 11.50 7.91
N LYS A 107 1.10 12.30 7.72
CA LYS A 107 1.05 13.33 6.67
C LYS A 107 1.42 12.76 5.28
N CYS A 108 0.98 11.53 4.99
CA CYS A 108 1.14 10.92 3.66
C CYS A 108 0.58 11.87 2.59
N PRO A 109 1.20 12.02 1.41
CA PRO A 109 0.66 12.91 0.36
C PRO A 109 -0.72 12.47 -0.16
N GLY A 110 -1.47 13.42 -0.73
CA GLY A 110 -2.76 13.19 -1.41
C GLY A 110 -4.02 13.56 -0.61
N TRP A 111 -3.92 14.45 0.39
CA TRP A 111 -5.07 14.94 1.18
C TRP A 111 -5.80 16.16 0.58
N ASP A 112 -5.21 16.77 -0.45
CA ASP A 112 -5.62 17.99 -1.14
C ASP A 112 -6.79 17.81 -2.12
N GLY A 113 -7.30 16.58 -2.28
CA GLY A 113 -8.44 16.26 -3.15
C GLY A 113 -9.78 16.18 -2.42
N ASP A 114 -10.87 16.07 -3.20
CA ASP A 114 -12.21 15.76 -2.70
C ASP A 114 -12.32 14.26 -2.31
N LEU A 115 -11.59 13.89 -1.25
CA LEU A 115 -11.59 12.56 -0.67
C LEU A 115 -12.98 12.14 -0.14
N PRO A 116 -13.79 13.04 0.47
CA PRO A 116 -15.15 12.70 0.85
C PRO A 116 -16.03 12.28 -0.34
N ALA A 117 -16.00 13.00 -1.48
CA ALA A 117 -16.76 12.59 -2.65
C ALA A 117 -16.29 11.24 -3.21
N MET A 118 -14.98 10.96 -3.16
CA MET A 118 -14.43 9.65 -3.53
C MET A 118 -14.98 8.53 -2.64
N ALA A 119 -15.03 8.74 -1.32
CA ALA A 119 -15.61 7.78 -0.39
C ALA A 119 -17.14 7.61 -0.57
N CYS A 120 -17.86 8.71 -0.85
CA CYS A 120 -19.30 8.73 -1.08
C CYS A 120 -19.74 7.89 -2.28
N LYS A 121 -18.96 7.89 -3.39
CA LYS A 121 -19.28 7.06 -4.57
C LYS A 121 -19.36 5.57 -4.26
N HIS A 122 -18.77 5.13 -3.15
CA HIS A 122 -18.83 3.75 -2.70
C HIS A 122 -19.86 3.52 -1.57
N ALA A 123 -20.68 4.52 -1.20
CA ALA A 123 -21.82 4.46 -0.28
C ALA A 123 -21.49 4.12 1.19
N ARG A 124 -20.41 4.66 1.76
CA ARG A 124 -19.84 4.17 3.03
C ARG A 124 -19.60 5.28 4.06
N LYS A 125 -20.52 5.37 5.04
CA LYS A 125 -20.67 6.48 5.98
C LYS A 125 -19.45 6.72 6.89
N ALA A 126 -18.80 5.67 7.41
CA ALA A 126 -17.75 5.83 8.43
C ALA A 126 -16.48 6.52 7.91
N VAL A 127 -16.03 6.19 6.70
CA VAL A 127 -14.85 6.82 6.08
C VAL A 127 -15.20 8.25 5.66
N THR A 128 -16.34 8.46 5.01
CA THR A 128 -16.81 9.80 4.64
C THR A 128 -16.93 10.71 5.85
N ASP A 129 -17.62 10.28 6.92
CA ASP A 129 -17.81 11.05 8.15
C ASP A 129 -16.47 11.42 8.78
N TRP A 130 -15.52 10.48 8.78
CA TRP A 130 -14.19 10.73 9.30
C TRP A 130 -13.41 11.73 8.43
N LEU A 131 -13.45 11.58 7.10
CA LEU A 131 -12.78 12.48 6.17
C LEU A 131 -13.36 13.90 6.24
N VAL A 132 -14.68 14.07 6.29
CA VAL A 132 -15.32 15.39 6.42
C VAL A 132 -14.84 16.12 7.68
N ARG A 133 -14.68 15.38 8.80
CA ARG A 133 -14.22 15.94 10.07
C ARG A 133 -12.73 16.28 10.10
N ASN A 134 -11.88 15.55 9.38
CA ASN A 134 -10.42 15.65 9.51
C ASN A 134 -9.72 16.28 8.27
N ASN A 135 -10.28 16.16 7.07
CA ASN A 135 -9.69 16.71 5.84
C ASN A 135 -9.71 18.25 5.83
N SER A 136 -10.78 18.83 6.37
CA SER A 136 -10.93 20.29 6.56
C SER A 136 -9.97 20.88 7.59
N SER A 137 -9.28 20.04 8.37
CA SER A 137 -8.31 20.45 9.39
C SER A 137 -6.89 20.62 8.83
N ILE A 138 -6.54 19.86 7.77
CA ILE A 138 -5.22 19.94 7.14
C ILE A 138 -5.07 21.28 6.39
N GLU A 139 -6.08 21.68 5.61
CA GLU A 139 -6.12 22.97 4.89
C GLU A 139 -5.89 24.17 5.82
N ARG A 140 -6.46 24.14 7.04
CA ARG A 140 -6.32 25.24 8.02
C ARG A 140 -4.95 25.33 8.68
N SER A 141 -4.15 24.25 8.63
CA SER A 141 -2.81 24.22 9.21
C SER A 141 -1.69 24.59 8.22
N GLY A 142 -2.00 24.68 6.92
CA GLY A 142 -1.06 25.10 5.86
C GLY A 142 -1.16 26.58 5.46
N GLY A 143 -2.16 27.31 5.97
CA GLY A 143 -2.46 28.71 5.61
C GLY A 143 -2.11 29.75 6.68
N ALA A 144 -1.07 29.52 7.50
CA ALA A 144 -0.53 30.53 8.41
C ALA A 144 0.93 30.82 8.04
N GLY A 145 1.13 31.56 6.93
CA GLY A 145 2.45 31.98 6.50
C GLY A 145 2.42 32.86 5.26
N GLN A 146 2.61 34.16 5.50
CA GLN A 146 2.94 35.26 4.57
C GLN A 146 1.69 36.02 4.06
N SER A 147 1.30 37.11 4.72
CA SER A 147 1.85 38.49 4.71
C SER A 147 1.30 39.31 3.56
#